data_AF-A0A1I1G1E8-F1
#
_entry.id   AF-A0A1I1G1E8-F1
#
_cell.length_a   1.000
_cell.length_b   1.000
_cell.length_c   1.000
_cell.angle_alpha   90.00
_cell.angle_beta   90.00
_cell.angle_gamma   90.00
#
_symmetry.space_group_name_H-M   'P 1'
#
loop_
_entity.id
_entity.type
_entity.pdbx_description
1 polymer ?
#
loop_
_entity_poly.entity_id
_entity_poly.type
_entity_poly.pdbx_seq_one_letter_code
_entity_poly.pdbx_strand_id
1 'polypeptide(L)'
;MQAVQVDDLRGRLRSDTRSSHDRLDRHVSTFDLGEPDGLRSFLAMQLMALTRLEPLAKNSICAPAIHDLRARAEFDLRGLDETTALSCPDLTFTPHPMSVDYVIAGSRVGTAILRKRWLASKNAEVRATSAYFSAPTYMDMWRAFCDRATRETSSGPQADRIVGDAIGLFDFYGHCAASACA
;
A
#
# COMPACT_ATOMS: atom_id res chain seq x y z
N MET A 1 -8.07 27.90 -28.05
CA MET A 1 -8.55 26.52 -27.80
C MET A 1 -8.08 26.10 -26.42
N GLN A 2 -8.97 26.13 -25.43
CA GLN A 2 -8.71 25.44 -24.16
C GLN A 2 -8.86 23.95 -24.42
N ALA A 3 -7.86 23.16 -24.05
CA ALA A 3 -8.01 21.71 -24.00
C ALA A 3 -9.15 21.41 -23.03
N VAL A 4 -10.20 20.76 -23.52
CA VAL A 4 -11.18 20.12 -22.64
C VAL A 4 -10.38 19.12 -21.81
N GLN A 5 -10.21 19.39 -20.52
CA GLN A 5 -9.66 18.41 -19.60
C GLN A 5 -10.68 17.28 -19.57
N VAL A 6 -10.38 16.18 -20.27
CA VAL A 6 -11.17 14.97 -20.16
C VAL A 6 -10.88 14.42 -18.77
N ASP A 7 -11.86 14.51 -17.86
CA ASP A 7 -11.77 13.86 -16.56
C ASP A 7 -11.66 12.35 -16.79
N ASP A 8 -10.48 11.80 -16.51
CA ASP A 8 -10.21 10.38 -16.57
C ASP A 8 -10.31 9.73 -15.18
N LEU A 9 -10.34 8.40 -15.16
CA LEU A 9 -10.42 7.65 -13.90
C LEU A 9 -9.24 7.95 -12.96
N ARG A 10 -8.06 8.28 -13.50
CA ARG A 10 -6.87 8.60 -12.69
C ARG A 10 -7.06 9.91 -11.92
N GLY A 11 -7.59 10.94 -12.58
CA GLY A 11 -7.92 12.23 -11.97
C GLY A 11 -8.93 12.04 -10.84
N ARG A 12 -10.01 11.29 -11.10
CA ARG A 12 -11.03 11.00 -10.10
C ARG A 12 -10.48 10.20 -8.92
N LEU A 13 -9.73 9.12 -9.16
CA LEU A 13 -9.10 8.34 -8.09
C LEU A 13 -8.24 9.23 -7.19
N ARG A 14 -7.40 10.10 -7.77
CA ARG A 14 -6.56 11.03 -7.00
C ARG A 14 -7.38 12.03 -6.17
N SER A 15 -8.46 12.57 -6.73
CA SER A 15 -9.33 13.51 -6.03
C SER A 15 -10.06 12.83 -4.86
N ASP A 16 -10.77 11.75 -5.16
CA ASP A 16 -11.76 11.15 -4.27
C ASP A 16 -11.11 10.30 -3.17
N THR A 17 -9.90 9.76 -3.40
CA THR A 17 -9.15 9.00 -2.39
C THR A 17 -8.28 9.87 -1.50
N ARG A 18 -8.17 11.18 -1.75
CA ARG A 18 -7.25 12.08 -1.04
C ARG A 18 -7.42 12.04 0.47
N SER A 19 -8.66 12.15 0.96
CA SER A 19 -8.93 12.20 2.39
C SER A 19 -8.54 10.90 3.11
N SER A 20 -8.81 9.74 2.49
CA SER A 20 -8.42 8.43 3.03
C SER A 20 -6.91 8.20 2.94
N HIS A 21 -6.26 8.63 1.85
CA HIS A 21 -4.81 8.61 1.72
C HIS A 21 -4.14 9.46 2.81
N ASP A 22 -4.58 10.71 3.00
CA ASP A 22 -3.98 11.62 3.98
C ASP A 22 -4.20 11.13 5.43
N ARG A 23 -5.32 10.44 5.70
CA ARG A 23 -5.55 9.80 6.99
C ARG A 23 -4.57 8.64 7.22
N LEU A 24 -4.39 7.77 6.23
CA LEU A 24 -3.43 6.67 6.32
C LEU A 24 -1.99 7.19 6.46
N ASP A 25 -1.59 8.18 5.66
CA ASP A 25 -0.25 8.76 5.69
C ASP A 25 0.08 9.38 7.06
N ARG A 26 -0.89 10.07 7.67
CA ARG A 26 -0.74 10.61 9.03
C ARG A 26 -0.52 9.51 10.07
N HIS A 27 -1.27 8.40 9.96
CA HIS A 27 -1.11 7.25 10.85
C HIS A 27 0.26 6.59 10.62
N VAL A 28 0.60 6.24 9.39
CA VAL A 28 1.90 5.61 9.07
C VAL A 28 3.08 6.49 9.48
N SER A 29 2.92 7.82 9.45
CA SER A 29 3.96 8.75 9.90
C SER A 29 4.21 8.73 11.42
N THR A 30 3.35 8.10 12.23
CA THR A 30 3.62 7.90 13.66
C THR A 30 4.57 6.73 13.91
N PHE A 31 4.79 5.85 12.93
CA PHE A 31 5.79 4.79 13.03
C PHE A 31 7.20 5.38 12.88
N ASP A 32 8.00 5.32 13.95
CA ASP A 32 9.41 5.67 13.87
C ASP A 32 10.20 4.53 13.22
N LEU A 33 10.35 4.60 11.90
CA LEU A 33 11.13 3.63 11.12
C LEU A 33 12.63 3.65 11.45
N GLY A 34 13.08 4.60 12.27
CA GLY A 34 14.42 4.65 12.83
C GLY A 34 14.63 3.66 13.98
N GLU A 35 13.56 3.22 14.64
CA GLU A 35 13.58 2.39 15.83
C GLU A 35 12.92 1.02 15.60
N PRO A 36 13.31 -0.04 16.34
CA PRO A 36 12.80 -1.40 16.14
C PRO A 36 11.28 -1.50 16.24
N ASP A 37 10.66 -0.85 17.23
CA ASP A 37 9.22 -0.92 17.45
C ASP A 37 8.43 -0.25 16.33
N GLY A 38 8.87 0.92 15.87
CA GLY A 38 8.22 1.60 14.75
C GLY A 38 8.38 0.85 13.43
N LEU A 39 9.56 0.25 13.19
CA LEU A 39 9.75 -0.63 12.03
C LEU A 39 8.87 -1.88 12.10
N ARG A 40 8.78 -2.52 13.27
CA ARG A 40 7.93 -3.68 13.52
C ARG A 40 6.46 -3.37 13.25
N SER A 41 5.91 -2.28 13.79
CA SER A 41 4.52 -1.88 13.53
C SER A 41 4.27 -1.62 12.04
N PHE A 42 5.21 -0.97 11.35
CA PHE A 42 5.09 -0.77 9.91
C PHE A 42 5.07 -2.10 9.12
N LEU A 43 5.97 -3.03 9.44
CA LEU A 43 6.04 -4.34 8.79
C LEU A 43 4.81 -5.20 9.10
N ALA A 44 4.33 -5.18 10.35
CA ALA A 44 3.10 -5.85 10.75
C ALA A 44 1.90 -5.32 9.96
N MET A 45 1.73 -3.99 9.84
CA MET A 45 0.70 -3.39 9.01
C MET A 45 0.76 -3.92 7.57
N GLN A 46 1.94 -3.92 6.96
CA GLN A 46 2.13 -4.39 5.58
C GLN A 46 1.81 -5.89 5.45
N LEU A 47 2.29 -6.71 6.38
CA LEU A 47 2.06 -8.15 6.35
C LEU A 47 0.57 -8.48 6.50
N MET A 48 -0.13 -7.85 7.44
CA MET A 48 -1.58 -8.03 7.62
C MET A 48 -2.36 -7.69 6.35
N ALA A 49 -2.09 -6.51 5.77
CA ALA A 49 -2.81 -6.06 4.59
C ALA A 49 -2.53 -6.93 3.37
N LEU A 50 -1.25 -7.22 3.10
CA LEU A 50 -0.84 -8.01 1.94
C LEU A 50 -1.29 -9.47 2.03
N THR A 51 -1.35 -10.04 3.23
CA THR A 51 -1.87 -11.41 3.46
C THR A 51 -3.35 -11.52 3.08
N ARG A 52 -4.17 -10.51 3.39
CA ARG A 52 -5.59 -10.50 2.99
C ARG A 52 -5.77 -10.18 1.50
N LEU A 53 -4.90 -9.34 0.93
CA LEU A 53 -5.01 -8.92 -0.47
C LEU A 53 -4.54 -9.97 -1.48
N GLU A 54 -3.48 -10.72 -1.17
CA GLU A 54 -2.88 -11.70 -2.09
C GLU A 54 -3.90 -12.65 -2.75
N PRO A 55 -4.82 -13.33 -2.03
CA PRO A 55 -5.78 -14.23 -2.66
C PRO A 55 -6.81 -13.52 -3.56
N LEU A 56 -7.05 -12.23 -3.35
CA LEU A 56 -8.03 -11.41 -4.08
C LEU A 56 -7.41 -10.68 -5.27
N ALA A 57 -6.09 -10.50 -5.26
CA ALA A 57 -5.37 -9.72 -6.26
C ALA A 57 -4.99 -10.51 -7.53
N LYS A 58 -5.45 -11.75 -7.71
CA LYS A 58 -5.02 -12.64 -8.82
C LYS A 58 -5.14 -12.02 -10.22
N ASN A 59 -6.08 -11.10 -10.41
CA ASN A 59 -6.33 -10.41 -11.69
C ASN A 59 -5.73 -8.99 -11.75
N SER A 60 -4.98 -8.57 -10.73
CA SER A 60 -4.28 -7.29 -10.67
C SER A 60 -2.88 -7.43 -11.28
N ILE A 61 -2.39 -6.38 -11.95
CA ILE A 61 -1.01 -6.37 -12.47
C ILE A 61 0.02 -6.38 -11.34
N CYS A 62 -0.38 -5.98 -10.13
CA CYS A 62 0.45 -5.94 -8.94
C CYS A 62 0.51 -7.27 -8.18
N ALA A 63 -0.17 -8.34 -8.63
CA ALA A 63 -0.12 -9.65 -7.95
C ALA A 63 1.31 -10.14 -7.63
N PRO A 64 2.29 -10.07 -8.55
CA PRO A 64 3.67 -10.45 -8.23
C PRO A 64 4.32 -9.56 -7.16
N ALA A 65 4.07 -8.25 -7.20
CA ALA A 65 4.59 -7.32 -6.21
C ALA A 65 3.97 -7.55 -4.83
N ILE A 66 2.67 -7.85 -4.76
CA ILE A 66 1.98 -8.19 -3.50
C ILE A 66 2.62 -9.42 -2.86
N HIS A 67 2.84 -10.48 -3.64
CA HIS A 67 3.50 -11.70 -3.17
C HIS A 67 4.90 -11.43 -2.62
N ASP A 68 5.74 -10.73 -3.40
CA ASP A 68 7.13 -10.42 -3.02
C ASP A 68 7.20 -9.51 -1.78
N LEU A 69 6.39 -8.44 -1.74
CA LEU A 69 6.32 -7.54 -0.59
C LEU A 69 5.83 -8.24 0.67
N ARG A 70 4.85 -9.15 0.55
CA ARG A 70 4.36 -9.95 1.68
C ARG A 70 5.47 -10.83 2.23
N ALA A 71 6.14 -11.60 1.37
CA ALA A 71 7.22 -12.50 1.77
C ALA A 71 8.38 -11.75 2.44
N ARG A 72 8.74 -10.57 1.93
CA ARG A 72 9.76 -9.70 2.52
C ARG A 72 9.36 -9.13 3.87
N ALA A 73 8.12 -8.65 4.00
CA ALA A 73 7.60 -8.18 5.29
C ALA A 73 7.59 -9.30 6.33
N GLU A 74 7.19 -10.50 5.92
CA GLU A 74 7.18 -11.69 6.77
C GLU A 74 8.57 -12.12 7.22
N PHE A 75 9.56 -12.08 6.30
CA PHE A 75 10.95 -12.36 6.62
C PHE A 75 11.52 -11.36 7.64
N ASP A 76 11.35 -10.06 7.36
CA ASP A 76 11.84 -8.99 8.23
C ASP A 76 11.17 -9.03 9.61
N LEU A 77 9.85 -9.26 9.66
CA LEU A 77 9.12 -9.30 10.93
C LEU A 77 9.55 -10.50 11.80
N ARG A 78 9.73 -11.69 11.20
CA ARG A 78 10.29 -12.85 11.92
C ARG A 78 11.68 -12.58 12.49
N GLY A 79 12.51 -11.81 11.77
CA GLY A 79 13.84 -11.43 12.24
C GLY A 79 13.82 -10.49 13.44
N LEU A 80 12.78 -9.65 13.57
CA LEU A 80 12.58 -8.76 14.72
C LEU A 80 11.86 -9.46 15.89
N ASP A 81 10.97 -10.42 15.60
CA ASP A 81 10.24 -11.20 16.59
C ASP A 81 9.55 -12.41 16.00
N GLU A 82 10.02 -13.60 16.41
CA GLU A 82 9.49 -14.88 15.98
C GLU A 82 8.11 -15.23 16.59
N THR A 83 7.68 -14.53 17.63
CA THR A 83 6.55 -14.94 18.49
C THR A 83 5.29 -14.08 18.34
N THR A 84 5.36 -12.94 17.66
CA THR A 84 4.20 -12.05 17.51
C THR A 84 3.14 -12.67 16.59
N ALA A 85 2.04 -13.14 17.20
CA ALA A 85 0.82 -13.50 16.47
C ALA A 85 0.08 -12.23 16.04
N LEU A 86 -0.08 -12.03 14.73
CA LEU A 86 -0.80 -10.86 14.21
C LEU A 86 -2.30 -11.11 14.15
N SER A 87 -3.08 -10.28 14.84
CA SER A 87 -4.53 -10.21 14.62
C SER A 87 -4.82 -9.40 13.36
N CYS A 88 -5.06 -10.10 12.26
CA CYS A 88 -5.30 -9.47 10.96
C CYS A 88 -6.75 -8.98 10.87
N PRO A 89 -7.00 -7.67 10.64
CA PRO A 89 -8.33 -7.19 10.27
C PRO A 89 -8.88 -7.94 9.05
N ASP A 90 -10.19 -8.06 8.99
CA ASP A 90 -10.85 -8.68 7.84
C ASP A 90 -11.09 -7.65 6.73
N LEU A 91 -10.80 -8.06 5.50
CA LEU A 91 -11.18 -7.33 4.30
C LEU A 91 -12.58 -7.80 3.88
N THR A 92 -13.58 -6.96 4.11
CA THR A 92 -15.01 -7.33 4.04
C THR A 92 -15.60 -7.31 2.63
N PHE A 93 -14.78 -7.04 1.61
CA PHE A 93 -15.22 -6.95 0.22
C PHE A 93 -14.14 -7.48 -0.74
N THR A 94 -14.56 -7.85 -1.96
CA THR A 94 -13.63 -8.24 -3.04
C THR A 94 -13.33 -7.03 -3.93
N PRO A 95 -12.12 -6.43 -3.83
CA PRO A 95 -11.80 -5.21 -4.55
C PRO A 95 -11.71 -5.46 -6.06
N HIS A 96 -12.08 -4.46 -6.84
CA HIS A 96 -11.78 -4.42 -8.27
C HIS A 96 -10.26 -4.42 -8.51
N PRO A 97 -9.72 -5.16 -9.50
CA PRO A 97 -8.28 -5.24 -9.73
C PRO A 97 -7.57 -3.89 -9.91
N MET A 98 -8.22 -2.94 -10.62
CA MET A 98 -7.66 -1.59 -10.79
C MET A 98 -7.56 -0.79 -9.49
N SER A 99 -8.42 -1.06 -8.51
CA SER A 99 -8.35 -0.42 -7.19
C SER A 99 -7.13 -0.94 -6.42
N VAL A 100 -6.88 -2.25 -6.50
CA VAL A 100 -5.66 -2.88 -5.95
C VAL A 100 -4.43 -2.30 -6.63
N ASP A 101 -4.43 -2.21 -7.96
CA ASP A 101 -3.31 -1.66 -8.73
C ASP A 101 -3.01 -0.21 -8.33
N TYR A 102 -4.05 0.62 -8.20
CA TYR A 102 -3.90 2.01 -7.78
C TYR A 102 -3.22 2.14 -6.41
N VAL A 103 -3.71 1.39 -5.41
CA VAL A 103 -3.21 1.47 -4.03
C VAL A 103 -1.80 0.87 -3.93
N ILE A 104 -1.57 -0.32 -4.48
CA ILE A 104 -0.27 -0.99 -4.36
C ILE A 104 0.80 -0.28 -5.18
N ALA A 105 0.57 -0.02 -6.46
CA ALA A 105 1.57 0.67 -7.28
C ALA A 105 1.79 2.12 -6.81
N GLY A 106 0.72 2.80 -6.38
CA GLY A 106 0.82 4.14 -5.79
C GLY A 106 1.65 4.17 -4.51
N SER A 107 1.50 3.16 -3.63
CA SER A 107 2.28 3.07 -2.39
C SER A 107 3.79 3.02 -2.66
N ARG A 108 4.21 2.39 -3.77
CA ARG A 108 5.63 2.26 -4.14
C ARG A 108 6.26 3.58 -4.54
N VAL A 109 5.48 4.47 -5.15
CA VAL A 109 5.92 5.85 -5.43
C VAL A 109 6.17 6.61 -4.12
N GLY A 110 5.29 6.45 -3.13
CA GLY A 110 5.39 7.10 -1.82
C GLY A 110 6.46 6.53 -0.89
N THR A 111 6.93 5.30 -1.13
CA THR A 111 7.85 4.61 -0.21
C THR A 111 9.26 5.23 -0.19
N ALA A 112 9.60 6.13 -1.12
CA ALA A 112 10.92 6.78 -1.16
C ALA A 112 11.25 7.56 0.13
N ILE A 113 10.26 8.26 0.70
CA ILE A 113 10.42 9.02 1.95
C ILE A 113 10.61 8.05 3.13
N LEU A 114 9.80 7.00 3.20
CA LEU A 114 9.88 5.98 4.25
C LEU A 114 11.24 5.25 4.21
N ARG A 115 11.70 4.89 3.01
CA ARG A 115 13.03 4.29 2.80
C ARG A 115 14.15 5.22 3.27
N LYS A 116 14.04 6.53 3.03
CA LYS A 116 15.02 7.52 3.53
C LYS A 116 15.06 7.57 5.05
N ARG A 117 13.89 7.53 5.72
CA ARG A 117 13.79 7.49 7.19
C ARG A 117 14.45 6.23 7.75
N TRP A 118 14.12 5.07 7.20
CA TRP A 118 14.76 3.79 7.56
C TRP A 118 16.28 3.81 7.35
N LEU A 119 16.77 4.28 6.20
CA LEU A 119 18.21 4.39 5.92
C LEU A 119 18.96 5.29 6.90
N ALA A 120 18.29 6.30 7.46
CA ALA A 120 18.87 7.22 8.43
C ALA A 120 18.99 6.62 9.84
N SER A 121 18.41 5.44 10.09
CA SER A 121 18.56 4.75 11.37
C SER A 121 20.03 4.46 11.69
N LYS A 122 20.39 4.68 12.96
CA LYS A 122 21.67 4.28 13.54
C LYS A 122 21.56 2.94 14.30
N ASN A 123 20.36 2.40 14.44
CA ASN A 123 20.11 1.14 15.11
C ASN A 123 20.53 -0.02 14.19
N ALA A 124 21.41 -0.89 14.70
CA ALA A 124 21.98 -1.99 13.92
C ALA A 124 20.94 -3.05 13.52
N GLU A 125 19.96 -3.30 14.39
CA GLU A 125 18.86 -4.25 14.16
C GLU A 125 17.95 -3.74 13.02
N VAL A 126 17.51 -2.48 13.12
CA VAL A 126 16.72 -1.80 12.07
C VAL A 126 17.44 -1.83 10.72
N ARG A 127 18.77 -1.63 10.71
CA ARG A 127 19.58 -1.66 9.49
C ARG A 127 19.76 -3.06 8.91
N ALA A 128 19.75 -4.10 9.75
CA ALA A 128 19.78 -5.50 9.31
C ALA A 128 18.43 -5.91 8.69
N THR A 129 17.33 -5.42 9.24
CA THR A 129 15.95 -5.63 8.77
C THR A 129 15.67 -4.78 7.52
N SER A 130 15.97 -5.36 6.36
CA SER A 130 16.10 -4.62 5.10
C SER A 130 15.37 -5.26 3.92
N ALA A 131 14.79 -6.45 4.07
CA ALA A 131 14.21 -7.20 2.95
C ALA A 131 13.05 -6.43 2.31
N TYR A 132 12.16 -5.83 3.10
CA TYR A 132 11.02 -5.06 2.63
C TYR A 132 11.45 -3.77 1.93
N PHE A 133 12.33 -2.98 2.57
CA PHE A 133 12.77 -1.72 1.98
C PHE A 133 13.70 -1.92 0.79
N SER A 134 14.37 -3.07 0.66
CA SER A 134 15.19 -3.45 -0.51
C SER A 134 14.39 -3.99 -1.70
N ALA A 135 13.07 -4.17 -1.56
CA ALA A 135 12.21 -4.56 -2.66
C ALA A 135 12.39 -3.63 -3.88
N PRO A 136 12.24 -4.16 -5.12
CA PRO A 136 12.17 -3.34 -6.31
C PRO A 136 11.18 -2.18 -6.20
N THR A 137 11.35 -1.18 -7.05
CA THR A 137 10.45 -0.01 -7.07
C THR A 137 9.12 -0.31 -7.76
N TYR A 138 9.07 -1.32 -8.63
CA TYR A 138 7.90 -1.70 -9.45
C TYR A 138 7.26 -0.51 -10.20
N MET A 139 8.08 0.47 -10.61
CA MET A 139 7.60 1.69 -11.26
C MET A 139 6.96 1.43 -12.64
N ASP A 140 7.29 0.33 -13.28
CA ASP A 140 6.62 -0.20 -14.46
C ASP A 140 5.14 -0.48 -14.21
N MET A 141 4.78 -1.05 -13.05
CA MET A 141 3.38 -1.29 -12.68
C MET A 141 2.61 0.03 -12.50
N TRP A 142 3.23 1.05 -11.88
CA TRP A 142 2.60 2.37 -11.75
C TRP A 142 2.38 3.04 -13.11
N ARG A 143 3.33 2.93 -14.03
CA ARG A 143 3.18 3.44 -15.41
C ARG A 143 2.05 2.72 -16.14
N ALA A 144 2.03 1.38 -16.09
CA ALA A 144 0.98 0.58 -16.71
C ALA A 144 -0.41 0.90 -16.15
N PHE A 145 -0.51 1.13 -14.83
CA PHE A 145 -1.75 1.60 -14.21
C PHE A 145 -2.15 2.99 -14.73
N CYS A 146 -1.22 3.96 -14.77
CA CYS A 146 -1.52 5.31 -15.27
C CYS A 146 -2.02 5.28 -16.71
N ASP A 147 -1.36 4.51 -17.58
CA ASP A 147 -1.74 4.35 -18.98
C ASP A 147 -3.13 3.75 -19.10
N ARG A 148 -3.47 2.76 -18.27
CA ARG A 148 -4.82 2.18 -18.26
C ARG A 148 -5.86 3.17 -17.75
N ALA A 149 -5.64 3.78 -16.59
CA ALA A 149 -6.61 4.66 -15.94
C ALA A 149 -6.90 5.95 -16.72
N THR A 150 -5.95 6.43 -17.52
CA THR A 150 -6.16 7.59 -18.43
C THR A 150 -7.03 7.26 -19.64
N ARG A 151 -7.23 5.98 -19.97
CA ARG A 151 -8.13 5.51 -21.03
C ARG A 151 -9.55 5.18 -20.53
N GLU A 152 -9.73 5.07 -19.22
CA GLU A 152 -11.02 4.76 -18.61
C GLU A 152 -11.81 6.05 -18.32
N THR A 153 -13.13 5.99 -18.44
CA THR A 153 -14.01 7.12 -18.11
C THR A 153 -14.01 7.38 -16.61
N SER A 154 -14.00 8.65 -16.21
CA SER A 154 -14.14 9.03 -14.79
C SER A 154 -15.52 8.75 -14.21
N SER A 155 -16.55 8.55 -15.02
CA SER A 155 -17.94 8.40 -14.58
C SER A 155 -18.54 7.03 -14.86
N GLY A 156 -19.57 6.67 -14.10
CA GLY A 156 -20.39 5.48 -14.33
C GLY A 156 -20.09 4.34 -13.35
N PRO A 157 -20.90 3.27 -13.36
CA PRO A 157 -20.91 2.26 -12.30
C PRO A 157 -19.56 1.59 -12.05
N GLN A 158 -18.78 1.37 -13.11
CA GLN A 158 -17.45 0.78 -12.98
C GLN A 158 -16.45 1.75 -12.35
N ALA A 159 -16.46 3.02 -12.75
CA ALA A 159 -15.62 4.05 -12.15
C ALA A 159 -15.99 4.26 -10.67
N ASP A 160 -17.29 4.30 -10.36
CA ASP A 160 -17.82 4.40 -8.99
C ASP A 160 -17.33 3.23 -8.13
N ARG A 161 -17.41 2.01 -8.66
CA ARG A 161 -16.89 0.82 -7.98
C ARG A 161 -15.38 0.92 -7.76
N ILE A 162 -14.60 1.27 -8.78
CA ILE A 162 -13.13 1.33 -8.67
C ILE A 162 -12.70 2.34 -7.61
N VAL A 163 -13.32 3.52 -7.60
CA VAL A 163 -13.04 4.57 -6.61
C VAL A 163 -13.49 4.14 -5.22
N GLY A 164 -14.71 3.60 -5.08
CA GLY A 164 -15.22 3.11 -3.80
C GLY A 164 -14.36 2.00 -3.20
N ASP A 165 -13.97 1.02 -4.02
CA ASP A 165 -13.07 -0.07 -3.60
C ASP A 165 -11.69 0.48 -3.20
N ALA A 166 -11.15 1.49 -3.90
CA ALA A 166 -9.87 2.11 -3.54
C ALA A 166 -9.95 2.84 -2.18
N ILE A 167 -11.04 3.57 -1.92
CA ILE A 167 -11.31 4.18 -0.61
C ILE A 167 -11.35 3.10 0.48
N GLY A 168 -12.12 2.02 0.25
CA GLY A 168 -12.21 0.89 1.18
C GLY A 168 -10.87 0.21 1.44
N LEU A 169 -9.97 0.16 0.45
CA LEU A 169 -8.62 -0.36 0.63
C LEU A 169 -7.75 0.56 1.50
N PHE A 170 -7.83 1.89 1.35
CA PHE A 170 -7.14 2.81 2.27
C PHE A 170 -7.64 2.66 3.71
N ASP A 171 -8.95 2.49 3.90
CA ASP A 171 -9.56 2.28 5.21
C ASP A 171 -9.11 0.96 5.83
N PHE A 172 -9.08 -0.11 5.03
CA PHE A 172 -8.55 -1.40 5.43
C PHE A 172 -7.08 -1.32 5.89
N TYR A 173 -6.21 -0.64 5.12
CA TYR A 173 -4.84 -0.37 5.55
C TYR A 173 -4.78 0.45 6.86
N GLY A 174 -5.71 1.38 7.05
CA GLY A 174 -5.85 2.13 8.30
C GLY A 174 -6.19 1.25 9.51
N HIS A 175 -7.06 0.26 9.34
CA HIS A 175 -7.34 -0.74 10.37
C HIS A 175 -6.11 -1.61 10.66
N CYS A 176 -5.38 -2.04 9.63
CA CYS A 176 -4.11 -2.76 9.81
C CYS A 176 -3.08 -1.92 10.57
N ALA A 177 -2.98 -0.61 10.29
CA ALA A 177 -2.07 0.28 10.99
C ALA A 177 -2.42 0.38 12.48
N ALA A 178 -3.72 0.53 12.80
CA ALA A 178 -4.20 0.58 14.17
C ALA A 178 -3.92 -0.73 14.93
N SER A 179 -4.14 -1.89 14.30
CA SER A 179 -3.85 -3.20 14.89
C SER A 179 -2.36 -3.46 15.10
N ALA A 180 -1.48 -2.79 14.34
CA ALA A 180 -0.03 -2.96 14.47
C ALA A 180 0.61 -2.14 15.60
N CYS A 181 -0.15 -1.23 16.21
CA CYS A 181 0.30 -0.40 17.34
C CYS A 181 0.06 -1.04 18.71
N ALA A 182 -0.57 -2.22 18.75
CA ALA A 182 -0.92 -2.96 19.96
C ALA A 182 0.18 -3.95 20.35
#